data_AF-A0A7S3RIQ0-F1
#
_entry.id   AF-A0A7S3RIQ0-F1
#
_cell.length_a   1.000
_cell.length_b   1.000
_cell.length_c   1.000
_cell.angle_alpha   90.00
_cell.angle_beta   90.00
_cell.angle_gamma   90.00
#
_symmetry.space_group_name_H-M   'P 1'
#
loop_
_entity.id
_entity.type
_entity.pdbx_description
1 polymer ?
#
loop_
_entity_poly.entity_id
_entity_poly.type
_entity_poly.pdbx_seq_one_letter_code
_entity_poly.pdbx_strand_id
1 'polypeptide(L)'
;QMEKPISTGNLQDENVVEFFSKNIVKQEGGKKLKGCLLSDCATKEKRTSRWLDFKISADLLASGFRYSADDVADRLPQVKLIRAYSKKVAKLEEAIAAGDKEQCKQIFATCKRDLERYVMMVELAPLESEDYTHAWDTKPQVWCQGSFCVQ
;
A
#
# COMPACT_ATOMS: atom_id res chain seq x y z
N GLN A 1 14.14 -8.59 -9.45
CA GLN A 1 15.59 -8.56 -9.08
C GLN A 1 15.99 -7.21 -8.43
N MET A 2 15.14 -6.56 -7.63
CA MET A 2 15.50 -5.30 -6.92
C MET A 2 16.31 -5.51 -5.63
N GLU A 3 16.30 -6.73 -5.08
CA GLU A 3 16.91 -7.00 -3.77
C GLU A 3 18.45 -6.91 -3.79
N LYS A 4 19.11 -7.41 -4.85
CA LYS A 4 20.57 -7.40 -4.96
C LYS A 4 21.18 -5.98 -5.02
N PRO A 5 20.66 -5.05 -5.85
CA PRO A 5 21.18 -3.68 -5.86
C PRO A 5 21.08 -2.98 -4.50
N ILE A 6 19.93 -3.07 -3.84
CA ILE A 6 19.71 -2.38 -2.56
C ILE A 6 20.55 -3.00 -1.43
N SER A 7 20.62 -4.34 -1.36
CA SER A 7 21.42 -5.05 -0.35
C SER A 7 22.94 -4.86 -0.51
N THR A 8 23.41 -4.62 -1.74
CA THR A 8 24.82 -4.28 -2.02
C THR A 8 25.10 -2.77 -1.89
N GLY A 9 24.06 -1.95 -1.64
CA GLY A 9 24.16 -0.50 -1.57
C GLY A 9 24.32 0.18 -2.93
N ASN A 10 24.09 -0.54 -4.03
CA ASN A 10 24.04 0.02 -5.38
C ASN A 10 22.63 0.51 -5.70
N LEU A 11 22.38 1.78 -5.39
CA LEU A 11 21.03 2.38 -5.43
C LEU A 11 20.82 3.28 -6.66
N GLN A 12 21.84 3.39 -7.52
CA GLN A 12 21.76 3.96 -8.86
C GLN A 12 21.40 2.91 -9.92
N ASP A 13 21.14 1.67 -9.48
CA ASP A 13 20.63 0.63 -10.36
C ASP A 13 19.34 1.10 -11.03
N GLU A 14 19.27 0.90 -12.35
CA GLU A 14 18.17 1.37 -13.18
C GLU A 14 16.82 0.89 -12.67
N ASN A 15 16.72 -0.35 -12.17
CA ASN A 15 15.47 -0.90 -11.65
C ASN A 15 15.01 -0.18 -10.37
N VAL A 16 15.94 0.24 -9.53
CA VAL A 16 15.63 0.97 -8.29
C VAL A 16 15.13 2.37 -8.66
N VAL A 17 15.85 3.08 -9.52
CA VAL A 17 15.47 4.41 -9.99
C VAL A 17 14.11 4.37 -10.71
N GLU A 18 13.91 3.40 -11.60
CA GLU A 18 12.66 3.22 -12.34
C GLU A 18 11.48 2.99 -11.38
N PHE A 19 11.65 2.17 -10.34
CA PHE A 19 10.59 1.87 -9.39
C PHE A 19 10.05 3.11 -8.66
N PHE A 20 10.93 4.04 -8.28
CA PHE A 20 10.56 5.28 -7.59
C PHE A 20 10.19 6.42 -8.54
N SER A 21 10.57 6.34 -9.82
CA SER A 21 10.30 7.37 -10.83
C SER A 21 8.81 7.50 -11.21
N LYS A 22 8.38 8.72 -11.55
CA LYS A 22 6.98 9.04 -11.90
C LYS A 22 6.70 8.73 -13.39
N ASN A 23 6.59 7.45 -13.71
CA ASN A 23 6.43 7.00 -15.11
C ASN A 23 5.00 6.56 -15.46
N ILE A 24 4.12 6.41 -14.48
CA ILE A 24 2.75 5.91 -14.69
C ILE A 24 1.83 7.11 -14.89
N VAL A 25 1.16 7.18 -16.05
CA VAL A 25 0.17 8.23 -16.33
C VAL A 25 -1.15 7.87 -15.63
N LYS A 26 -1.54 8.65 -14.61
CA LYS A 26 -2.84 8.51 -13.92
C LYS A 26 -3.95 9.34 -14.56
N GLN A 27 -3.56 10.45 -15.17
CA GLN A 27 -4.49 11.35 -15.85
C GLN A 27 -3.78 11.88 -17.07
N GLU A 28 -4.34 11.66 -18.25
CA GLU A 28 -3.85 12.23 -19.50
C GLU A 28 -4.12 13.73 -19.51
N GLY A 29 -3.15 14.52 -19.96
CA GLY A 29 -3.33 15.96 -20.18
C GLY A 29 -4.18 16.25 -21.41
N GLY A 30 -4.85 17.40 -21.44
CA GLY A 30 -5.54 17.89 -22.64
C GLY A 30 -6.96 17.37 -22.87
N LYS A 31 -7.48 16.48 -22.00
CA LYS A 31 -8.89 16.05 -22.07
C LYS A 31 -9.78 17.20 -21.59
N LYS A 32 -10.72 17.62 -22.44
CA LYS A 32 -11.75 18.60 -22.05
C LYS A 32 -12.68 17.99 -21.00
N LEU A 33 -12.83 18.64 -19.86
CA LEU A 33 -13.75 18.20 -18.81
C LEU A 33 -15.17 18.72 -19.13
N LYS A 34 -16.17 17.85 -19.04
CA LYS A 34 -17.59 18.25 -19.15
C LYS A 34 -17.99 18.99 -17.87
N GLY A 35 -18.55 20.20 -18.01
CA GLY A 35 -19.13 20.97 -16.89
C GLY A 35 -18.34 22.19 -16.42
N CYS A 36 -17.33 22.66 -17.16
CA CYS A 36 -16.73 23.96 -16.83
C CYS A 36 -17.57 25.11 -17.33
N LEU A 37 -18.07 25.90 -16.38
CA LEU A 37 -19.03 26.99 -16.60
C LEU A 37 -18.40 28.29 -17.15
N LEU A 38 -17.08 28.46 -17.07
CA LEU A 38 -16.42 29.76 -17.32
C LEU A 38 -15.21 29.70 -18.26
N SER A 39 -14.72 28.52 -18.66
CA SER A 39 -13.61 28.37 -19.62
C SER A 39 -13.48 26.93 -20.11
N ASP A 40 -12.89 26.73 -21.30
CA ASP A 40 -12.39 25.43 -21.76
C ASP A 40 -11.36 24.91 -20.75
N CYS A 41 -11.78 24.03 -19.85
CA CYS A 41 -10.90 23.44 -18.86
C CYS A 41 -10.39 22.09 -19.37
N ALA A 42 -9.07 21.99 -19.49
CA ALA A 42 -8.38 20.77 -19.87
C ALA A 42 -7.75 20.12 -18.63
N THR A 43 -7.69 18.80 -18.64
CA THR A 43 -6.93 18.04 -17.64
C THR A 43 -5.44 18.38 -17.72
N LYS A 44 -4.78 18.47 -16.57
CA LYS A 44 -3.31 18.45 -16.50
C LYS A 44 -2.84 17.00 -16.40
N GLU A 45 -1.77 16.67 -17.10
CA GLU A 45 -1.18 15.34 -16.99
C GLU A 45 -0.69 15.13 -15.55
N LYS A 46 -1.07 14.00 -14.96
CA LYS A 46 -0.58 13.58 -13.64
C LYS A 46 0.11 12.24 -13.76
N ARG A 47 1.36 12.19 -13.32
CA ARG A 47 2.14 10.96 -13.24
C ARG A 47 2.35 10.50 -11.79
N THR A 48 2.41 9.21 -11.60
CA THR A 48 2.69 8.52 -10.32
C THR A 48 3.85 7.53 -10.49
N SER A 49 4.41 7.06 -9.38
CA SER A 49 5.43 6.00 -9.36
C SER A 49 4.83 4.65 -8.95
N ARG A 50 5.53 3.55 -9.28
CA ARG A 50 5.17 2.20 -8.83
C ARG A 50 5.15 2.10 -7.30
N TRP A 51 6.09 2.80 -6.65
CA TRP A 51 6.11 2.92 -5.19
C TRP A 51 4.83 3.52 -4.61
N LEU A 52 4.30 4.59 -5.19
CA LEU A 52 3.07 5.21 -4.68
C LEU A 52 1.86 4.30 -4.85
N ASP A 53 1.79 3.57 -5.96
CA ASP A 53 0.71 2.60 -6.20
C ASP A 53 0.81 1.41 -5.24
N PHE A 54 2.03 0.91 -4.97
CA PHE A 54 2.26 -0.10 -3.93
C PHE A 54 1.80 0.41 -2.56
N LYS A 55 2.23 1.61 -2.16
CA LYS A 55 1.90 2.19 -0.86
C LYS A 55 0.39 2.30 -0.64
N ILE A 56 -0.35 2.79 -1.64
CA ILE A 56 -1.81 2.92 -1.56
C ILE A 56 -2.47 1.55 -1.52
N SER A 57 -2.07 0.64 -2.42
CA SER A 57 -2.64 -0.71 -2.49
C SER A 57 -2.43 -1.49 -1.20
N ALA A 58 -1.25 -1.37 -0.59
CA ALA A 58 -0.94 -2.03 0.66
C ALA A 58 -1.74 -1.44 1.84
N ASP A 59 -1.92 -0.11 1.93
CA ASP A 59 -2.76 0.48 2.99
C ASP A 59 -4.24 0.06 2.86
N LEU A 60 -4.74 -0.04 1.62
CA LEU A 60 -6.09 -0.53 1.33
C LEU A 60 -6.25 -2.01 1.70
N LEU A 61 -5.30 -2.86 1.29
CA LEU A 61 -5.30 -4.29 1.61
C LEU A 61 -5.27 -4.49 3.12
N ALA A 62 -4.37 -3.79 3.84
CA ALA A 62 -4.28 -3.83 5.29
C ALA A 62 -5.62 -3.51 5.96
N SER A 63 -6.36 -2.55 5.41
CA SER A 63 -7.66 -2.12 5.91
C SER A 63 -8.78 -3.09 5.59
N GLY A 64 -8.62 -3.98 4.61
CA GLY A 64 -9.61 -4.99 4.22
C GLY A 64 -9.65 -6.21 5.14
N PHE A 65 -8.52 -6.55 5.76
CA PHE A 65 -8.40 -7.70 6.67
C PHE A 65 -8.75 -7.31 8.11
N ARG A 66 -10.05 -7.12 8.38
CA ARG A 66 -10.54 -6.80 9.73
C ARG A 66 -11.16 -8.04 10.37
N TYR A 67 -11.00 -8.15 11.69
CA TYR A 67 -11.70 -9.15 12.49
C TYR A 67 -13.09 -8.68 12.93
N SER A 68 -13.27 -7.37 13.12
CA SER A 68 -14.57 -6.74 13.39
C SER A 68 -14.79 -5.51 12.51
N ALA A 69 -16.05 -5.23 12.15
CA ALA A 69 -16.38 -3.98 11.44
C ALA A 69 -16.28 -2.75 12.36
N ASP A 70 -16.32 -2.94 13.69
CA ASP A 70 -16.11 -1.87 14.67
C ASP A 70 -14.64 -1.46 14.80
N ASP A 71 -13.73 -2.24 14.21
CA ASP A 71 -12.31 -1.90 14.21
C ASP A 71 -12.05 -0.69 13.31
N VAL A 72 -11.73 0.42 13.95
CA VAL A 72 -11.24 1.62 13.27
C VAL A 72 -9.92 1.28 12.59
N ALA A 73 -9.81 1.54 11.29
CA ALA A 73 -8.67 1.16 10.46
C ALA A 73 -7.31 1.57 11.07
N ASP A 74 -7.22 2.76 11.67
CA ASP A 74 -6.00 3.27 12.30
C ASP A 74 -5.53 2.46 13.51
N ARG A 75 -6.40 1.66 14.11
CA ARG A 75 -6.07 0.81 15.26
C ARG A 75 -5.53 -0.56 14.83
N LEU A 76 -5.81 -0.97 13.60
CA LEU A 76 -5.41 -2.27 13.06
C LEU A 76 -3.88 -2.42 13.03
N PRO A 77 -3.32 -3.50 13.62
CA PRO A 77 -1.89 -3.72 13.66
C PRO A 77 -1.19 -3.71 12.28
N GLN A 78 -1.82 -4.29 11.26
CA GLN A 78 -1.30 -4.34 9.89
C GLN A 78 -1.30 -2.95 9.22
N VAL A 79 -2.30 -2.11 9.48
CA VAL A 79 -2.34 -0.72 9.00
C VAL A 79 -1.22 0.09 9.63
N LYS A 80 -1.00 -0.06 10.95
CA LYS A 80 0.12 0.59 11.64
C LYS A 80 1.47 0.14 11.08
N LEU A 81 1.63 -1.16 10.83
CA LEU A 81 2.85 -1.74 10.29
C LEU A 81 3.17 -1.18 8.90
N ILE A 82 2.22 -1.21 7.96
CA ILE A 82 2.47 -0.78 6.57
C ILE A 82 2.71 0.75 6.46
N ARG A 83 2.07 1.54 7.32
CA ARG A 83 2.33 2.98 7.43
C ARG A 83 3.69 3.28 8.04
N ALA A 84 4.11 2.52 9.05
CA ALA A 84 5.45 2.62 9.61
C ALA A 84 6.53 2.21 8.59
N TYR A 85 6.29 1.13 7.85
CA TYR A 85 7.13 0.70 6.73
C TYR A 85 7.28 1.83 5.69
N SER A 86 6.19 2.48 5.31
CA SER A 86 6.23 3.61 4.36
C SER A 86 7.13 4.76 4.83
N LYS A 87 7.15 5.05 6.14
CA LYS A 87 8.05 6.04 6.73
C LYS A 87 9.51 5.58 6.70
N LYS A 88 9.77 4.28 6.88
CA LYS A 88 11.13 3.71 6.77
C LYS A 88 11.65 3.75 5.34
N VAL A 89 10.78 3.56 4.35
CA VAL A 89 11.16 3.74 2.94
C VAL A 89 11.50 5.20 2.64
N ALA A 90 10.76 6.17 3.18
CA ALA A 90 11.15 7.59 3.05
C ALA A 90 12.52 7.87 3.70
N LYS A 91 12.80 7.29 4.88
CA LYS A 91 14.14 7.37 5.49
C LYS A 91 15.22 6.67 4.65
N LEU A 92 14.87 5.60 3.95
CA LEU A 92 15.77 4.94 3.01
C LEU A 92 16.10 5.88 1.84
N GLU A 93 15.10 6.58 1.28
CA GLU A 93 15.30 7.60 0.23
C GLU A 93 16.19 8.76 0.73
N GLU A 94 16.02 9.21 1.97
CA GLU A 94 16.86 10.23 2.60
C GLU A 94 18.31 9.74 2.80
N ALA A 95 18.50 8.53 3.32
CA ALA A 95 19.83 7.90 3.47
C ALA A 95 20.53 7.70 2.12
N ILE A 96 19.75 7.37 1.07
CA ILE A 96 20.22 7.29 -0.32
C ILE A 96 20.73 8.65 -0.78
N ALA A 97 19.93 9.71 -0.60
CA ALA A 97 20.31 11.06 -1.01
C ALA A 97 21.56 11.56 -0.28
N ALA A 98 21.77 11.12 0.97
CA ALA A 98 22.96 11.41 1.76
C ALA A 98 24.19 10.55 1.40
N GLY A 99 24.02 9.49 0.60
CA GLY A 99 25.10 8.57 0.23
C GLY A 99 25.53 7.61 1.35
N ASP A 100 24.72 7.43 2.39
CA ASP A 100 25.04 6.57 3.55
C ASP A 100 24.70 5.11 3.26
N LYS A 101 25.69 4.37 2.74
CA LYS A 101 25.53 2.97 2.33
C LYS A 101 25.21 2.02 3.49
N GLU A 102 25.77 2.26 4.68
CA GLU A 102 25.56 1.37 5.83
C GLU A 102 24.17 1.58 6.41
N GLN A 103 23.72 2.83 6.54
CA GLN A 103 22.35 3.13 6.94
C GLN A 103 21.34 2.58 5.92
N CYS A 104 21.61 2.67 4.61
CA CYS A 104 20.75 2.09 3.58
C CYS A 104 20.56 0.58 3.76
N LYS A 105 21.64 -0.18 3.98
CA LYS A 105 21.58 -1.63 4.21
C LYS A 105 20.76 -1.96 5.45
N GLN A 106 20.97 -1.24 6.55
CA GLN A 106 20.25 -1.47 7.81
C GLN A 106 18.75 -1.18 7.69
N ILE A 107 18.38 -0.06 7.07
CA ILE A 107 16.98 0.29 6.84
C ILE A 107 16.34 -0.73 5.90
N PHE A 108 17.02 -1.12 4.82
CA PHE A 108 16.49 -2.12 3.87
C PHE A 108 16.22 -3.47 4.53
N ALA A 109 17.14 -3.99 5.33
CA ALA A 109 16.95 -5.24 6.07
C ALA A 109 15.74 -5.16 7.01
N THR A 110 15.51 -3.99 7.62
CA THR A 110 14.34 -3.74 8.47
C THR A 110 13.05 -3.68 7.65
N CYS A 111 13.06 -2.98 6.52
CA CYS A 111 11.95 -2.92 5.58
C CYS A 111 11.55 -4.32 5.09
N LYS A 112 12.52 -5.19 4.79
CA LYS A 112 12.26 -6.58 4.38
C LYS A 112 11.49 -7.36 5.45
N ARG A 113 11.98 -7.32 6.70
CA ARG A 113 11.31 -7.98 7.83
C ARG A 113 9.91 -7.45 8.11
N ASP A 114 9.70 -6.13 7.98
CA ASP A 114 8.37 -5.55 8.14
C ASP A 114 7.40 -6.04 7.05
N LEU A 115 7.89 -6.20 5.83
CA LEU A 115 7.08 -6.66 4.69
C LEU A 115 6.72 -8.14 4.82
N GLU A 116 7.67 -8.98 5.26
CA GLU A 116 7.43 -10.39 5.60
C GLU A 116 6.35 -10.52 6.69
N ARG A 117 6.46 -9.72 7.76
CA ARG A 117 5.44 -9.67 8.81
C ARG A 117 4.10 -9.18 8.29
N TYR A 118 4.10 -8.18 7.41
CA TYR A 118 2.88 -7.63 6.83
C TYR A 118 2.14 -8.69 5.99
N VAL A 119 2.85 -9.44 5.15
CA VAL A 119 2.26 -10.50 4.32
C VAL A 119 1.51 -11.51 5.19
N MET A 120 2.11 -11.98 6.29
CA MET A 120 1.44 -12.92 7.20
C MET A 120 0.13 -12.39 7.82
N MET A 121 -0.09 -11.07 7.84
CA MET A 121 -1.29 -10.46 8.42
C MET A 121 -2.38 -10.19 7.39
N VAL A 122 -2.05 -10.24 6.10
CA VAL A 122 -2.94 -9.93 4.98
C VAL A 122 -2.97 -11.04 3.92
N GLU A 123 -2.37 -12.19 4.23
CA GLU A 123 -2.43 -13.39 3.43
C GLU A 123 -3.66 -14.19 3.85
N LEU A 124 -4.46 -14.58 2.87
CA LEU A 124 -5.58 -15.49 3.10
C LEU A 124 -5.02 -16.89 3.35
N ALA A 125 -5.71 -17.65 4.20
CA ALA A 125 -5.38 -19.05 4.37
C ALA A 125 -5.46 -19.79 3.01
N PRO A 126 -4.71 -20.89 2.82
CA PRO A 126 -4.85 -21.71 1.62
C PRO A 126 -6.29 -22.16 1.44
N LEU A 127 -6.75 -22.36 0.20
CA LEU A 127 -8.13 -22.82 -0.08
C LEU A 127 -8.46 -24.19 0.52
N GLU A 128 -7.44 -24.94 0.90
CA GLU A 128 -7.53 -26.24 1.57
C GLU A 128 -7.67 -26.11 3.10
N SER A 129 -7.57 -24.89 3.64
CA SER A 129 -7.78 -24.59 5.07
C SER A 129 -9.21 -24.97 5.48
N GLU A 130 -9.35 -25.38 6.75
CA GLU A 130 -10.63 -25.64 7.40
C GLU A 130 -11.60 -24.45 7.24
N ASP A 131 -11.05 -23.23 7.13
CA ASP A 131 -11.81 -22.00 6.91
C ASP A 131 -12.57 -21.95 5.58
N TYR A 132 -12.28 -22.82 4.62
CA TYR A 132 -12.95 -22.83 3.31
C TYR A 132 -13.66 -24.15 3.00
N THR A 133 -13.52 -25.16 3.85
CA THR A 133 -14.07 -26.51 3.63
C THR A 133 -15.41 -26.73 4.32
N HIS A 134 -15.86 -25.79 5.16
CA HIS A 134 -17.13 -25.87 5.88
C HIS A 134 -18.08 -24.73 5.50
N ALA A 135 -19.39 -25.00 5.57
CA ALA A 135 -20.41 -24.00 5.31
C ALA A 135 -20.48 -23.02 6.48
N TRP A 136 -20.13 -21.76 6.23
CA TRP A 136 -20.27 -20.68 7.21
C TRP A 136 -21.72 -20.24 7.34
N ASP A 137 -22.10 -19.77 8.53
CA ASP A 137 -23.38 -19.10 8.71
C ASP A 137 -23.36 -17.78 7.92
N THR A 138 -24.04 -17.78 6.78
CA THR A 138 -24.17 -16.62 5.90
C THR A 138 -25.33 -15.72 6.31
N LYS A 139 -26.04 -16.04 7.40
CA LYS A 139 -27.07 -15.16 7.91
C LYS A 139 -26.40 -13.85 8.35
N PRO A 140 -26.86 -12.71 7.82
CA PRO A 140 -26.34 -11.42 8.26
C PRO A 140 -26.56 -11.36 9.77
N GLN A 141 -25.49 -11.07 10.51
CA GLN A 141 -25.68 -10.62 11.88
C GLN A 141 -26.57 -9.37 11.78
N VAL A 142 -27.72 -9.39 12.45
CA VAL A 142 -28.61 -8.24 12.45
C VAL A 142 -27.92 -7.14 13.25
N TRP A 143 -27.32 -6.19 12.55
CA TRP A 143 -26.66 -5.05 13.17
C TRP A 143 -27.72 -4.00 13.45
N CYS A 144 -28.24 -3.99 14.67
CA CYS A 144 -29.17 -2.97 15.14
C CYS A 144 -28.43 -1.88 15.90
N GLN A 145 -28.56 -0.63 15.46
CA GLN A 145 -28.13 0.54 16.21
C GLN A 145 -29.36 1.42 16.49
N GLY A 146 -29.84 1.37 17.74
CA GLY A 146 -31.13 1.97 18.11
C GLY A 146 -32.30 1.25 17.45
N SER A 147 -33.18 1.99 16.76
CA SER A 147 -34.33 1.43 16.03
C SER A 147 -34.04 1.08 14.56
N PHE A 148 -32.79 1.25 14.10
CA PHE A 148 -32.40 0.93 12.74
C PHE A 148 -31.59 -0.37 12.71
N CYS A 149 -32.06 -1.35 11.95
CA CYS A 149 -31.36 -2.60 11.72
C CYS A 149 -31.18 -2.79 10.21
N VAL A 150 -29.98 -3.19 9.79
CA VAL A 150 -29.71 -3.59 8.41
C VAL A 150 -29.84 -5.11 8.33
N GLN A 151 -30.74 -5.59 7.47
CA GLN A 151 -30.85 -7.00 7.06
C GLN A 151 -29.99 -7.25 5.84
#